data_AF-R8BHX8-F1
#
_entry.id   AF-R8BHX8-F1
#
_cell.length_a   1.000
_cell.length_b   1.000
_cell.length_c   1.000
_cell.angle_alpha   90.00
_cell.angle_beta   90.00
_cell.angle_gamma   90.00
#
_symmetry.space_group_name_H-M   'P 1'
#
loop_
_entity.id
_entity.type
_entity.pdbx_description
1 polymer ?
#
loop_
_entity_poly.entity_id
_entity_poly.type
_entity_poly.pdbx_seq_one_letter_code
_entity_poly.pdbx_strand_id
1 'polypeptide(L)'
;MGSHHVVGDSPFMKRVLIPFWVIRILIMLFEIGMYGLAIGVIAAYSDDIEDQLEEHYNASTSVTAAIAILVVILLIIVACLVLDIVCIVKRARRTLSPRFFLITNVVQTTIWTIMFILSMIGARTGLTIAIAIII
;
A
#
# COMPACT_ATOMS: atom_id res chain seq x y z
N MET A 1 11.50 -17.75 45.20
CA MET A 1 11.72 -18.24 43.83
C MET A 1 11.64 -17.06 42.90
N GLY A 2 12.79 -16.47 42.53
CA GLY A 2 12.84 -15.39 41.55
C GLY A 2 12.45 -15.96 40.19
N SER A 3 11.46 -15.38 39.52
CA SER A 3 11.10 -15.79 38.18
C SER A 3 12.31 -15.56 37.28
N HIS A 4 12.76 -16.65 36.65
CA HIS A 4 13.83 -16.60 35.69
C HIS A 4 13.29 -15.84 34.48
N HIS A 5 13.60 -14.55 34.38
CA HIS A 5 13.43 -13.81 33.14
C HIS A 5 14.24 -14.56 32.09
N VAL A 6 13.56 -15.29 31.21
CA VAL A 6 14.18 -15.83 30.01
C VAL A 6 14.39 -14.64 29.08
N VAL A 7 15.64 -14.35 28.73
CA VAL A 7 15.97 -13.40 27.66
C VAL A 7 15.48 -14.03 26.35
N GLY A 8 14.18 -13.88 26.06
CA GLY A 8 13.50 -14.64 25.00
C GLY A 8 11.99 -14.42 24.89
N ASP A 9 11.30 -14.03 25.97
CA ASP A 9 9.83 -13.82 25.99
C ASP A 9 9.39 -12.48 25.37
N SER A 10 9.98 -12.13 24.23
CA SER A 10 9.34 -11.14 23.36
C SER A 10 8.28 -11.87 22.53
N PRO A 11 7.01 -11.42 22.52
CA PRO A 11 6.01 -11.98 21.62
C PRO A 11 6.37 -11.80 20.12
N PHE A 12 7.44 -11.06 19.81
CA PHE A 12 7.91 -10.78 18.45
C PHE A 12 9.03 -11.73 18.02
N MET A 13 8.69 -12.94 17.61
CA MET A 13 9.66 -13.90 17.09
C MET A 13 10.36 -13.35 15.83
N LYS A 14 11.68 -13.14 15.91
CA LYS A 14 12.53 -12.62 14.81
C LYS A 14 12.42 -13.41 13.53
N ARG A 15 12.24 -14.72 13.66
CA ARG A 15 12.11 -15.67 12.56
C ARG A 15 10.83 -15.50 11.74
N VAL A 16 9.77 -14.93 12.31
CA VAL A 16 8.48 -14.76 11.62
C VAL A 16 8.28 -13.32 11.17
N LEU A 17 8.60 -12.34 12.03
CA LEU A 17 8.28 -10.95 11.75
C LEU A 17 9.16 -10.33 10.65
N ILE A 18 10.45 -10.68 10.60
CA ILE A 18 11.38 -10.12 9.60
C ILE A 18 11.00 -10.56 8.19
N PRO A 19 10.83 -11.86 7.87
CA PRO A 19 10.48 -12.26 6.51
C PRO A 19 9.14 -11.67 6.06
N PHE A 20 8.15 -11.59 6.96
CA PHE A 20 6.88 -10.95 6.65
C PHE A 20 7.05 -9.48 6.24
N TRP A 21 7.81 -8.70 7.01
CA TRP A 21 8.09 -7.32 6.64
C TRP A 21 8.90 -7.18 5.35
N VAL A 22 9.85 -8.06 5.08
CA VAL A 22 10.62 -8.04 3.83
C VAL A 22 9.70 -8.24 2.63
N ILE A 23 8.86 -9.27 2.65
CA ILE A 23 7.89 -9.53 1.57
C ILE A 23 6.97 -8.31 1.39
N ARG A 24 6.47 -7.78 2.50
CA ARG A 24 5.56 -6.63 2.46
C ARG A 24 6.21 -5.37 1.89
N ILE A 25 7.46 -5.09 2.25
CA ILE A 25 8.23 -3.96 1.71
C ILE A 25 8.45 -4.16 0.21
N LEU A 26 8.79 -5.37 -0.23
CA LEU A 26 8.97 -5.65 -1.66
C LEU A 26 7.69 -5.38 -2.46
N ILE A 27 6.54 -5.84 -1.96
CA ILE A 27 5.23 -5.58 -2.59
C ILE A 27 4.95 -4.07 -2.62
N MET A 28 5.15 -3.35 -1.51
CA MET A 28 4.93 -1.90 -1.48
C MET A 28 5.85 -1.13 -2.42
N LEU A 29 7.12 -1.54 -2.57
CA LEU A 29 8.04 -0.93 -3.52
C LEU A 29 7.63 -1.18 -4.97
N PHE A 30 7.14 -2.39 -5.27
CA PHE A 30 6.57 -2.73 -6.57
C PHE A 30 5.35 -1.85 -6.89
N GLU A 31 4.41 -1.73 -5.96
CA GLU A 31 3.24 -0.86 -6.09
C GLU A 31 3.61 0.61 -6.33
N ILE A 32 4.55 1.15 -5.54
CA ILE A 32 5.07 2.51 -5.74
C ILE A 32 5.60 2.69 -7.17
N GLY A 33 6.33 1.70 -7.69
CA GLY A 33 6.82 1.70 -9.07
C GLY A 33 5.69 1.69 -10.09
N MET A 34 4.66 0.84 -9.90
CA MET A 34 3.51 0.72 -10.79
C MET A 34 2.66 2.00 -10.81
N TYR A 35 2.33 2.57 -9.65
CA TYR A 35 1.60 3.84 -9.56
C TYR A 35 2.41 5.00 -10.13
N GLY A 36 3.72 5.05 -9.88
CA GLY A 36 4.61 6.05 -10.45
C GLY A 36 4.67 5.98 -11.98
N LEU A 37 4.76 4.77 -12.54
CA LEU A 37 4.72 4.54 -13.99
C LEU A 37 3.35 4.91 -14.57
N ALA A 38 2.25 4.54 -13.92
CA ALA A 38 0.90 4.89 -14.35
C ALA A 38 0.70 6.41 -14.42
N ILE A 39 1.13 7.14 -13.38
CA ILE A 39 1.12 8.61 -13.39
C ILE A 39 1.97 9.16 -14.53
N GLY A 40 3.18 8.63 -14.73
CA GLY A 40 4.09 9.08 -15.79
C GLY A 40 3.52 8.87 -17.19
N VAL A 41 2.88 7.73 -17.44
CA VAL A 41 2.22 7.44 -18.73
C VAL A 41 1.02 8.35 -18.94
N ILE A 42 0.13 8.48 -17.95
CA ILE A 42 -1.07 9.31 -18.08
C ILE A 42 -0.69 10.79 -18.25
N ALA A 43 0.35 11.27 -17.56
CA ALA A 43 0.83 12.63 -17.72
C ALA A 43 1.54 12.88 -19.06
N ALA A 44 2.18 11.87 -19.65
CA ALA A 44 2.86 12.00 -20.94
C ALA A 44 1.89 11.98 -22.15
N TYR A 45 0.76 11.28 -22.01
CA TYR A 45 -0.26 11.14 -23.05
C TYR A 45 -1.59 11.79 -22.61
N SER A 46 -1.54 12.85 -21.81
CA SER A 46 -2.74 13.46 -21.21
C SER A 46 -3.75 13.88 -22.26
N ASP A 47 -3.26 14.51 -23.34
CA ASP A 47 -4.10 15.12 -24.37
C ASP A 47 -4.82 14.03 -25.19
N ASP A 48 -4.08 13.00 -25.61
CA ASP A 48 -4.63 11.85 -26.35
C ASP A 48 -5.67 11.05 -25.51
N ILE A 49 -5.45 10.96 -24.20
CA ILE A 49 -6.34 10.26 -23.27
C ILE A 49 -7.61 11.08 -23.01
N GLU A 50 -7.48 12.40 -22.87
CA GLU A 50 -8.61 13.31 -22.65
C GLU A 50 -9.58 13.28 -23.83
N ASP A 51 -9.07 13.37 -25.06
CA ASP A 51 -9.86 13.29 -26.28
C ASP A 51 -10.65 11.97 -26.40
N GLN A 52 -10.00 10.83 -26.09
CA GLN A 52 -10.66 9.52 -26.12
C GLN A 52 -11.71 9.34 -25.02
N LEU A 53 -11.49 9.91 -23.83
CA LEU A 53 -12.44 9.81 -22.72
C LEU A 53 -13.71 10.64 -22.96
N GLU A 54 -13.56 11.83 -23.53
CA GLU A 54 -14.69 12.68 -23.92
C GLU A 54 -15.54 12.00 -25.00
N GLU A 55 -14.90 11.47 -26.05
CA GLU A 55 -15.59 10.84 -27.18
C GLU A 55 -16.33 9.55 -26.79
N HIS A 56 -15.70 8.69 -25.99
CA HIS A 56 -16.21 7.32 -25.76
C HIS A 56 -17.10 7.18 -24.52
N TYR A 57 -16.87 7.99 -23.49
CA TYR A 57 -17.53 7.83 -22.19
C TYR A 57 -18.46 8.98 -21.79
N ASN A 58 -18.53 10.08 -22.58
CA ASN A 58 -19.20 11.33 -22.17
C ASN A 58 -18.82 11.73 -20.73
N ALA A 59 -17.61 11.37 -20.32
CA ALA A 59 -17.17 11.50 -18.95
C ALA A 59 -16.43 12.82 -18.83
N SER A 60 -17.00 13.78 -18.09
CA SER A 60 -16.33 15.02 -17.70
C SER A 60 -15.24 14.81 -16.63
N THR A 61 -14.72 13.59 -16.51
CA THR A 61 -13.65 13.29 -15.56
C THR A 61 -12.34 13.75 -16.19
N SER A 62 -11.90 14.93 -15.78
CA SER A 62 -10.63 15.47 -16.23
C SER A 62 -9.48 14.50 -15.92
N VAL A 63 -8.56 14.33 -16.86
CA VAL A 63 -7.33 13.53 -16.68
C VAL A 63 -6.58 14.00 -15.41
N THR A 64 -6.67 15.30 -15.11
CA THR A 64 -6.18 15.91 -13.87
C THR A 64 -6.77 15.27 -12.62
N ALA A 65 -8.07 14.98 -12.57
CA ALA A 65 -8.70 14.30 -11.43
C ALA A 65 -8.19 12.87 -11.26
N ALA A 66 -8.00 12.14 -12.36
CA ALA A 66 -7.43 10.78 -12.32
C ALA A 66 -6.00 10.78 -11.79
N ILE A 67 -5.15 11.69 -12.27
CA ILE A 67 -3.78 11.87 -11.76
C ILE A 67 -3.81 12.23 -10.26
N ALA A 68 -4.68 13.13 -9.83
CA ALA A 68 -4.80 13.52 -8.43
C ALA A 68 -5.16 12.32 -7.53
N ILE A 69 -6.08 11.47 -7.96
CA ILE A 69 -6.44 10.24 -7.23
C ILE A 69 -5.24 9.31 -7.11
N LEU A 70 -4.51 9.05 -8.22
CA LEU A 70 -3.33 8.19 -8.22
C LEU A 70 -2.22 8.73 -7.29
N VAL A 71 -2.01 10.05 -7.27
CA VAL A 71 -1.06 10.70 -6.37
C VAL A 71 -1.46 10.51 -4.91
N VAL A 72 -2.75 10.68 -4.57
CA VAL A 72 -3.23 10.46 -3.19
C VAL A 72 -3.02 9.01 -2.77
N ILE A 73 -3.33 8.04 -3.64
CA ILE A 73 -3.09 6.61 -3.36
C ILE A 73 -1.59 6.34 -3.14
N LEU A 74 -0.73 6.89 -3.99
CA LEU A 74 0.72 6.77 -3.84
C LEU A 74 1.20 7.32 -2.49
N LEU A 75 0.70 8.47 -2.06
CA LEU A 75 1.04 9.06 -0.76
C LEU A 75 0.59 8.17 0.42
N ILE A 76 -0.57 7.53 0.31
CA ILE A 76 -1.07 6.58 1.31
C ILE A 76 -0.14 5.35 1.39
N ILE A 77 0.29 4.80 0.25
CA ILE A 77 1.21 3.66 0.20
C ILE A 77 2.57 4.05 0.81
N VAL A 78 3.10 5.21 0.46
CA VAL A 78 4.36 5.74 1.03
C VAL A 78 4.23 5.92 2.55
N ALA A 79 3.11 6.46 3.04
CA ALA A 79 2.86 6.58 4.48
C ALA A 79 2.83 5.20 5.17
N CYS A 80 2.22 4.19 4.54
CA CYS A 80 2.22 2.81 5.04
C CYS A 80 3.64 2.23 5.11
N LEU A 81 4.46 2.46 4.08
CA LEU A 81 5.86 2.04 4.04
C LEU A 81 6.68 2.70 5.16
N VAL A 82 6.46 3.99 5.41
CA VAL A 82 7.11 4.72 6.52
C VAL A 82 6.72 4.10 7.87
N LEU A 83 5.45 3.77 8.08
CA LEU A 83 5.00 3.10 9.31
C LEU A 83 5.69 1.74 9.51
N ASP A 84 5.88 0.97 8.45
CA ASP A 84 6.62 -0.31 8.53
C ASP A 84 8.09 -0.11 8.87
N ILE A 85 8.75 0.88 8.27
CA ILE A 85 10.14 1.25 8.62
C ILE A 85 10.21 1.69 10.08
N VAL A 86 9.27 2.51 10.57
CA VAL A 86 9.22 2.93 11.97
C VAL A 86 9.07 1.73 12.90
N CYS A 87 8.21 0.77 12.56
CA CYS A 87 8.06 -0.47 13.32
C CYS A 87 9.35 -1.30 13.33
N ILE A 88 10.05 -1.41 12.19
CA ILE A 88 11.35 -2.08 12.10
C ILE A 88 12.38 -1.40 13.00
N VAL A 89 12.50 -0.08 12.93
CA VAL A 89 13.47 0.70 13.71
C VAL A 89 13.16 0.61 15.21
N LYS A 90 11.90 0.80 15.63
CA LYS A 90 11.50 0.66 17.04
C LYS A 90 11.79 -0.75 17.56
N ARG A 91 11.59 -1.77 16.74
CA ARG A 91 11.93 -3.15 17.10
C ARG A 91 13.44 -3.35 17.23
N ALA A 92 14.24 -2.83 16.29
CA ALA A 92 15.70 -2.89 16.37
C ALA A 92 16.22 -2.19 17.64
N ARG A 93 15.58 -1.08 18.03
CA ARG A 93 15.85 -0.33 19.27
C ARG A 93 15.24 -0.94 20.53
N ARG A 94 14.52 -2.06 20.43
CA ARG A 94 13.78 -2.72 21.52
C ARG A 94 12.77 -1.83 22.26
N THR A 95 12.23 -0.81 21.59
CA THR A 95 11.20 0.10 22.10
C THR A 95 9.81 -0.15 21.49
N LEU A 96 9.65 -1.26 20.75
CA LEU A 96 8.38 -1.64 20.14
C LEU A 96 7.40 -2.14 21.21
N SER A 97 6.34 -1.37 21.46
CA SER A 97 5.24 -1.82 22.31
C SER A 97 4.26 -2.69 21.51
N PRO A 98 3.67 -3.75 22.12
CA PRO A 98 2.68 -4.59 21.43
C PRO A 98 1.45 -3.84 20.95
N ARG A 99 1.02 -2.82 21.70
CA ARG A 99 -0.11 -1.97 21.30
C ARG A 99 0.22 -1.18 20.03
N PHE A 100 1.40 -0.58 19.94
CA PHE A 100 1.81 0.17 18.76
C PHE A 100 1.92 -0.72 17.52
N PHE A 101 2.48 -1.92 17.68
CA PHE A 101 2.56 -2.90 16.59
C PHE A 101 1.18 -3.35 16.11
N LEU A 102 0.25 -3.64 17.02
CA LEU A 102 -1.10 -4.03 16.65
C LEU A 102 -1.85 -2.90 15.94
N ILE A 103 -1.80 -1.68 16.48
CA ILE A 103 -2.49 -0.52 15.89
C ILE A 103 -1.99 -0.24 14.48
N THR A 104 -0.67 -0.22 14.28
CA THR A 104 -0.08 0.04 12.95
C THR A 104 -0.50 -1.01 11.93
N ASN A 105 -0.48 -2.30 12.28
CA ASN A 105 -0.94 -3.36 11.40
C ASN A 105 -2.44 -3.26 11.10
N VAL A 106 -3.28 -3.01 12.11
CA VAL A 106 -4.73 -2.88 11.91
C VAL A 106 -5.07 -1.70 11.00
N VAL A 107 -4.39 -0.55 11.19
CA VAL A 107 -4.58 0.63 10.34
C VAL A 107 -4.19 0.31 8.90
N GLN A 108 -3.02 -0.30 8.68
CA GLN A 108 -2.59 -0.63 7.34
C GLN A 108 -3.49 -1.70 6.70
N THR A 109 -3.87 -2.76 7.41
CA THR A 109 -4.78 -3.79 6.89
C THR A 109 -6.14 -3.19 6.52
N THR A 110 -6.65 -2.25 7.32
CA THR A 110 -7.88 -1.50 6.99
C THR A 110 -7.72 -0.71 5.70
N ILE A 111 -6.60 0.03 5.54
CA ILE A 111 -6.29 0.78 4.33
C ILE A 111 -6.26 -0.14 3.11
N TRP A 112 -5.52 -1.25 3.19
CA TRP A 112 -5.44 -2.24 2.11
C TRP A 112 -6.81 -2.85 1.77
N THR A 113 -7.63 -3.13 2.78
CA THR A 113 -8.99 -3.67 2.58
C THR A 113 -9.88 -2.69 1.85
N ILE A 114 -9.83 -1.40 2.21
CA ILE A 114 -10.60 -0.36 1.54
C ILE A 114 -10.13 -0.20 0.08
N MET A 115 -8.82 -0.14 -0.15
CA MET A 115 -8.27 -0.03 -1.51
C MET A 115 -8.66 -1.23 -2.38
N PHE A 116 -8.57 -2.45 -1.83
CA PHE A 116 -9.00 -3.66 -2.51
C PHE A 116 -10.49 -3.61 -2.90
N ILE A 117 -11.37 -3.20 -1.98
CA ILE A 117 -12.81 -3.08 -2.27
C ILE A 117 -13.06 -2.05 -3.39
N LEU A 118 -12.41 -0.88 -3.34
CA LEU A 118 -12.54 0.15 -4.37
C LEU A 118 -12.05 -0.35 -5.74
N SER A 119 -10.94 -1.08 -5.76
CA SER A 119 -10.37 -1.71 -6.96
C SER A 119 -11.35 -2.71 -7.58
N MET A 120 -11.99 -3.54 -6.75
CA MET A 120 -12.96 -4.53 -7.18
C MET A 120 -14.26 -3.93 -7.74
N ILE A 121 -14.72 -2.79 -7.21
CA ILE A 121 -15.91 -2.09 -7.74
C ILE A 121 -15.66 -1.57 -9.16
N GLY A 122 -14.42 -1.17 -9.47
CA GLY A 122 -14.04 -0.66 -10.78
C GLY A 122 -13.78 -1.74 -11.83
N ALA A 123 -13.54 -2.98 -11.43
CA ALA A 123 -13.14 -4.06 -12.32
C ALA A 123 -14.33 -4.63 -13.11
N ARG A 124 -14.30 -4.51 -14.45
CA ARG A 124 -15.39 -4.93 -15.36
C ARG A 124 -15.03 -6.11 -16.27
N THR A 125 -13.74 -6.41 -16.41
CA THR A 125 -13.21 -7.48 -17.27
C THR A 125 -12.29 -8.40 -16.47
N GLY A 126 -12.10 -9.65 -16.94
CA GLY A 126 -11.19 -10.61 -16.29
C GLY A 126 -9.76 -10.08 -16.12
N LEU A 127 -9.27 -9.27 -17.08
CA LEU A 127 -7.98 -8.61 -16.99
C LEU A 127 -7.95 -7.53 -15.90
N THR A 128 -8.97 -6.67 -15.83
CA THR A 128 -9.05 -5.66 -14.76
C THR A 128 -9.24 -6.28 -13.38
N ILE A 129 -9.88 -7.45 -13.28
CA ILE A 129 -10.01 -8.20 -12.02
C ILE A 129 -8.65 -8.79 -11.62
N ALA A 130 -7.89 -9.36 -12.55
CA ALA A 130 -6.56 -9.89 -12.27
C ALA A 130 -5.61 -8.77 -11.79
N ILE A 131 -5.69 -7.58 -12.40
CA ILE A 131 -4.95 -6.40 -11.97
C ILE A 131 -5.42 -5.95 -10.57
N ALA A 132 -6.73 -5.90 -10.33
CA ALA A 132 -7.31 -5.52 -9.04
C ALA A 132 -6.99 -6.47 -7.88
N ILE A 133 -6.58 -7.71 -8.15
CA ILE A 133 -6.12 -8.66 -7.12
C ILE A 133 -4.66 -8.40 -6.73
N ILE A 134 -3.86 -7.87 -7.65
CA ILE A 134 -2.44 -7.63 -7.44
C ILE A 134 -2.22 -6.31 -6.68
N ILE A 135 -3.06 -5.32 -6.98
CA ILE A 135 -3.04 -3.94 -6.45
C ILE A 135 -3.98 -3.80 -5.23
#